data_AF-A0A836WZZ7-F1
#
_entry.id   AF-A0A836WZZ7-F1
#
_cell.length_a   1.000
_cell.length_b   1.000
_cell.length_c   1.000
_cell.angle_alpha   90.00
_cell.angle_beta   90.00
_cell.angle_gamma   90.00
#
_symmetry.space_group_name_H-M   'P 1'
#
loop_
_entity.id
_entity.type
_entity.pdbx_description
1 polymer ?
#
loop_
_entity_poly.entity_id
_entity_poly.type
_entity_poly.pdbx_seq_one_letter_code
_entity_poly.pdbx_strand_id
1 'polypeptide(L)'
;TGLELGGQLTTTTDVENWPGDHDNLQGPILMDRMKEHVEKFNTEIIFDHIKEANLSEKSFTLIGDSTTYTCDALIIATGASAKYLGLNSEK
;
A
#
# COMPACT_ATOMS: atom_id res chain seq x y z
N THR A 1 -9.45 3.04 3.46
CA THR A 1 -8.04 2.89 3.06
C THR A 1 -7.89 1.54 2.41
N GLY A 2 -6.93 1.36 1.49
CA GLY A 2 -6.64 0.04 0.96
C GLY A 2 -6.06 -0.82 2.08
N LEU A 3 -6.85 -1.76 2.61
CA LEU A 3 -6.37 -2.74 3.60
C LEU A 3 -5.51 -3.83 2.95
N GLU A 4 -5.50 -3.88 1.62
CA GLU A 4 -4.76 -4.86 0.86
C GLU A 4 -3.27 -4.51 0.79
N LEU A 5 -2.44 -5.46 1.22
CA LEU A 5 -0.99 -5.41 1.04
C LEU A 5 -0.68 -5.40 -0.45
N GLY A 6 0.10 -4.42 -0.91
CA GLY A 6 0.33 -4.18 -2.35
C GLY A 6 -0.67 -3.20 -2.98
N GLY A 7 -1.72 -2.79 -2.27
CA GLY A 7 -2.70 -1.81 -2.77
C GLY A 7 -3.60 -2.35 -3.89
N GLN A 8 -4.43 -1.49 -4.48
CA GLN A 8 -5.53 -1.93 -5.35
C GLN A 8 -5.14 -2.85 -6.53
N LEU A 9 -3.90 -2.74 -7.03
CA LEU A 9 -3.43 -3.55 -8.16
C LEU A 9 -3.40 -5.05 -7.85
N THR A 10 -3.39 -5.46 -6.57
CA THR A 10 -3.50 -6.89 -6.20
C THR A 10 -4.84 -7.51 -6.57
N THR A 11 -5.88 -6.70 -6.78
CA THR A 11 -7.20 -7.19 -7.24
C THR A 11 -7.37 -7.15 -8.75
N THR A 12 -6.43 -6.53 -9.47
CA THR A 12 -6.52 -6.36 -10.93
C THR A 12 -5.87 -7.56 -11.62
N THR A 13 -6.55 -8.12 -12.63
CA THR A 13 -5.99 -9.23 -13.42
C THR A 13 -4.86 -8.72 -14.31
N ASP A 14 -5.17 -7.84 -15.26
CA ASP A 14 -4.25 -7.43 -16.33
C ASP A 14 -3.96 -5.92 -16.26
N VAL A 15 -2.69 -5.56 -16.45
CA VAL A 15 -2.19 -4.18 -16.41
C VAL A 15 -1.49 -3.87 -17.73
N GLU A 16 -2.25 -3.38 -18.70
CA GLU A 16 -1.79 -3.13 -20.08
C GLU A 16 -1.08 -1.77 -20.26
N ASN A 17 -1.20 -0.88 -19.29
CA ASN A 17 -0.74 0.51 -19.38
C ASN A 17 0.46 0.82 -18.49
N TRP A 18 1.14 -0.20 -17.97
CA TRP A 18 2.41 -0.02 -17.27
C TRP A 18 3.55 0.08 -18.27
N PRO A 19 4.28 1.22 -18.36
CA PRO A 19 5.26 1.43 -19.41
C PRO A 19 6.52 0.54 -19.29
N GLY A 20 6.69 -0.12 -18.15
CA GLY A 20 7.88 -0.92 -17.84
C GLY A 20 7.83 -2.37 -18.31
N ASP A 21 6.68 -2.85 -18.81
CA ASP A 21 6.51 -4.22 -19.31
C ASP A 21 5.67 -4.22 -20.59
N HIS A 22 5.99 -5.11 -21.53
CA HIS A 22 5.42 -5.06 -22.88
C HIS A 22 4.30 -6.06 -23.15
N ASP A 23 4.07 -7.06 -22.29
CA ASP A 23 3.02 -8.08 -22.51
C ASP A 23 2.56 -8.74 -21.21
N ASN A 24 1.24 -8.90 -21.08
CA ASN A 24 0.53 -9.75 -20.09
C ASN A 24 0.97 -9.52 -18.63
N LEU A 25 1.23 -8.28 -18.24
CA LEU A 25 1.59 -7.96 -16.86
C LEU A 25 0.36 -8.11 -15.96
N GLN A 26 0.48 -8.92 -14.92
CA GLN A 26 -0.55 -9.03 -13.90
C GLN A 26 -0.31 -8.10 -12.73
N GLY A 27 -1.39 -7.56 -12.16
CA GLY A 27 -1.34 -6.64 -11.04
C GLY A 27 -0.60 -7.18 -9.81
N PRO A 28 -0.93 -8.39 -9.30
CA PRO A 28 -0.19 -9.03 -8.21
C PRO A 28 1.31 -9.17 -8.48
N ILE A 29 1.67 -9.62 -9.69
CA ILE A 29 3.07 -9.82 -10.10
C ILE A 29 3.85 -8.50 -10.11
N LEU A 30 3.22 -7.41 -10.55
CA LEU A 30 3.84 -6.08 -10.50
C LEU A 30 4.09 -5.65 -9.04
N MET A 31 3.14 -5.89 -8.12
CA MET A 31 3.28 -5.51 -6.71
C MET A 31 4.34 -6.34 -5.98
N ASP A 32 4.45 -7.64 -6.28
CA ASP A 32 5.51 -8.49 -5.76
C ASP A 32 6.89 -7.99 -6.23
N ARG A 33 7.04 -7.64 -7.52
CA ARG A 33 8.29 -7.04 -8.03
C ARG A 33 8.65 -5.73 -7.34
N MET A 34 7.67 -4.88 -7.04
CA MET A 34 7.90 -3.64 -6.29
C MET A 34 8.36 -3.92 -4.85
N LYS A 35 7.78 -4.93 -4.20
CA LYS A 35 8.19 -5.38 -2.87
C LYS A 35 9.65 -5.88 -2.88
N GLU A 36 10.00 -6.77 -3.81
CA GLU A 36 11.37 -7.27 -3.98
C GLU A 36 12.37 -6.12 -4.24
N HIS A 37 11.95 -5.12 -5.02
CA HIS A 37 12.78 -3.95 -5.29
C HIS A 37 13.13 -3.18 -4.03
N VAL A 38 12.15 -2.91 -3.14
CA VAL A 38 12.42 -2.16 -1.91
C VAL A 38 13.20 -2.99 -0.88
N GLU A 39 12.99 -4.30 -0.83
CA GLU A 39 13.75 -5.23 0.02
C GLU A 39 15.25 -5.21 -0.34
N LYS A 40 15.58 -5.10 -1.64
CA LYS A 40 16.98 -4.97 -2.11
C LYS A 40 17.69 -3.72 -1.56
N PHE A 41 16.96 -2.68 -1.20
CA PHE A 41 17.51 -1.46 -0.61
C PHE A 41 17.44 -1.43 0.92
N ASN A 42 17.16 -2.57 1.57
CA ASN A 42 17.04 -2.72 3.02
C ASN A 42 15.91 -1.87 3.64
N THR A 43 14.84 -1.61 2.88
CA THR A 43 13.64 -1.00 3.44
C THR A 43 12.98 -1.98 4.42
N GLU A 44 12.74 -1.53 5.65
CA GLU A 44 12.00 -2.32 6.63
C GLU A 44 10.50 -2.31 6.30
N ILE A 45 9.93 -3.50 6.05
CA ILE A 45 8.51 -3.68 5.79
C ILE A 45 7.86 -4.23 7.05
N ILE A 46 7.05 -3.40 7.70
CA ILE A 46 6.35 -3.78 8.92
C ILE A 46 4.87 -4.01 8.59
N PHE A 47 4.39 -5.20 8.90
CA PHE A 47 2.97 -5.54 8.76
C PHE A 47 2.21 -5.01 9.98
N ASP A 48 1.78 -3.75 9.89
CA ASP A 48 0.97 -3.10 10.93
C ASP A 48 -0.01 -2.10 10.29
N HIS A 49 -1.11 -1.82 10.97
CA HIS A 49 -2.10 -0.84 10.54
C HIS A 49 -2.05 0.40 11.41
N ILE A 50 -1.61 1.52 10.83
CA ILE A 50 -1.58 2.81 11.53
C ILE A 50 -3.00 3.37 11.68
N LYS A 51 -3.47 3.49 12.93
CA LYS A 51 -4.80 4.01 13.28
C LYS A 51 -4.80 5.52 13.51
N GLU A 52 -3.71 6.05 14.06
CA GLU A 52 -3.60 7.47 14.42
C GLU A 52 -2.19 7.99 14.12
N ALA A 53 -2.11 9.25 13.69
CA ALA A 53 -0.86 9.97 13.50
C ALA A 53 -0.93 11.33 14.18
N ASN A 54 -0.08 11.54 15.20
CA ASN A 54 0.11 12.84 15.82
C ASN A 54 1.25 13.58 15.11
N LEU A 55 0.89 14.64 14.38
CA LEU A 55 1.79 15.47 13.58
C LEU A 55 2.08 16.84 14.23
N SER A 56 1.60 17.07 15.45
CA SER A 56 1.70 18.39 16.10
C SER A 56 3.08 18.67 16.68
N GLU A 57 3.87 17.62 16.90
CA GLU A 57 5.22 17.69 17.46
C GLU A 57 6.29 17.48 16.39
N LYS A 58 7.52 17.90 16.67
CA LYS A 58 8.64 17.81 15.72
C LYS A 58 9.00 16.36 15.35
N SER A 59 8.84 15.43 16.29
CA SER A 59 8.88 14.00 16.01
C SER A 59 7.45 13.50 15.92
N PHE A 60 7.06 13.02 14.73
CA PHE A 60 5.71 12.52 14.53
C PHE A 60 5.54 11.18 15.20
N THR A 61 4.41 10.98 15.88
CA THR A 61 4.07 9.73 16.55
C THR A 61 2.97 9.01 15.78
N LEU A 62 3.18 7.74 15.44
CA LEU A 62 2.22 6.89 14.73
C LEU A 62 1.79 5.74 15.64
N ILE A 63 0.49 5.57 15.84
CA ILE A 63 -0.08 4.51 16.68
C ILE A 63 -0.63 3.41 15.77
N GLY A 64 0.02 2.25 15.78
CA GLY A 64 -0.37 1.04 15.06
C GLY A 64 -1.33 0.14 15.84
N ASP A 65 -1.64 -1.02 15.27
CA ASP A 65 -2.31 -2.11 15.98
C ASP A 65 -1.36 -2.84 16.91
N SER A 66 -0.10 -3.01 16.48
CA SER A 66 0.89 -3.79 17.22
C SER A 66 1.76 -2.93 18.14
N THR A 67 2.14 -1.72 17.71
CA THR A 67 3.06 -0.85 18.48
C THR A 67 2.92 0.63 18.11
N THR A 68 3.74 1.48 18.74
CA THR A 68 3.87 2.90 18.43
C THR A 68 5.23 3.18 17.76
N TYR A 69 5.21 4.00 16.72
CA TYR A 69 6.39 4.39 15.94
C TYR A 69 6.62 5.89 16.05
N THR A 70 7.86 6.31 15.81
CA THR A 70 8.21 7.73 15.68
C THR A 70 9.02 7.97 14.41
N CYS A 71 8.86 9.13 13.79
CA CYS A 71 9.61 9.50 12.60
C CYS A 71 9.79 11.02 12.49
N ASP A 72 10.88 11.45 11.85
CA ASP A 72 11.13 12.87 11.54
C ASP A 72 10.36 13.34 10.29
N ALA A 73 9.98 12.40 9.42
CA ALA A 73 9.25 12.66 8.18
C ALA A 73 8.27 11.52 7.90
N LEU A 74 7.09 11.88 7.39
CA LEU A 74 6.01 10.96 7.06
C LEU A 74 5.60 11.11 5.59
N ILE A 75 5.60 10.00 4.84
CA ILE A 75 5.02 9.91 3.50
C ILE A 75 3.71 9.14 3.60
N ILE A 76 2.59 9.77 3.21
CA ILE A 76 1.26 9.14 3.21
C ILE A 76 0.98 8.60 1.80
N ALA A 77 1.04 7.28 1.66
CA ALA A 77 0.76 6.56 0.41
C ALA A 77 -0.33 5.48 0.61
N THR A 78 -1.30 5.71 1.50
CA THR A 78 -2.35 4.75 1.91
C THR A 78 -3.42 4.46 0.85
N GLY A 79 -3.27 5.07 -0.33
CA GLY A 79 -4.17 4.91 -1.47
C GLY A 79 -5.61 5.32 -1.17
N ALA A 80 -6.53 4.72 -1.92
CA ALA A 80 -7.97 4.88 -1.75
C ALA A 80 -8.65 3.51 -2.00
N SER A 81 -9.99 3.49 -2.00
CA SER A 81 -10.77 2.32 -2.41
C SER A 81 -11.94 2.80 -3.28
N ALA A 82 -12.31 2.01 -4.29
CA ALA A 82 -13.49 2.31 -5.10
C ALA A 82 -14.75 2.28 -4.22
N LYS A 83 -15.69 3.19 -4.50
CA LYS A 83 -17.01 3.18 -3.85
C LYS A 83 -17.97 2.37 -4.71
N TYR A 84 -18.32 1.19 -4.22
CA TYR A 84 -19.31 0.31 -4.83
C TYR A 84 -20.73 0.73 -4.46
N LEU A 85 -21.71 0.39 -5.30
CA LEU A 85 -23.12 0.73 -5.09
C LEU A 85 -23.83 -0.26 -4.16
N GLY A 86 -23.20 -1.39 -3.84
CA GLY A 86 -23.73 -2.44 -2.97
C GLY A 86 -24.62 -3.45 -3.70
N LEU A 87 -24.44 -3.61 -5.01
CA LEU A 87 -25.19 -4.56 -5.82
C LEU A 87 -24.63 -5.98 -5.65
N ASN A 88 -25.49 -7.00 -5.74
CA ASN A 88 -25.06 -8.41 -5.64
C ASN A 88 -24.07 -8.82 -6.74
N SER A 89 -24.06 -8.13 -7.87
CA SER A 89 -23.15 -8.37 -9.00
C SER A 89 -21.75 -7.78 -8.80
N GLU A 90 -21.52 -7.01 -7.73
CA GLU A 90 -20.21 -6.42 -7.40
C GLU A 90 -19.37 -7.31 -6.45
N LYS A 91 -19.83 -8.54 -6.15
CA LYS A 91 -19.16 -9.51 -5.28
C LYS A 91 -18.63 -10.70 -6.06
#